data_AF-A0A0F6RHY4-F1
#
_entry.id   AF-A0A0F6RHY4-F1
#
_cell.length_a   1.000
_cell.length_b   1.000
_cell.length_c   1.000
_cell.angle_alpha   90.00
_cell.angle_beta   90.00
_cell.angle_gamma   90.00
#
_symmetry.space_group_name_H-M   'P 1'
#
loop_
_entity.id
_entity.type
_entity.pdbx_description
1 polymer ?
#
loop_
_entity_poly.entity_id
_entity_poly.type
_entity_poly.pdbx_seq_one_letter_code
_entity_poly.pdbx_strand_id
1 'polypeptide(L)'
;MARTMTVDVGDELREFIDSQVKAGDYRIQSEVMRDALRLLRDLLAEGISSGEAKPWNKDAFLKNASARAENERDRADAKREEDL
;
A
#
# COMPACT_ATOMS: atom_id res chain seq x y z
N MET A 1 29.69 -9.69 9.80
CA MET A 1 29.11 -10.75 8.93
C MET A 1 27.61 -10.56 8.90
N ALA A 2 26.95 -10.68 7.74
CA ALA A 2 25.49 -10.68 7.71
C ALA A 2 24.98 -11.97 8.38
N ARG A 3 23.95 -11.87 9.24
CA ARG A 3 23.34 -13.04 9.88
C ARG A 3 22.44 -13.75 8.89
N THR A 4 22.70 -15.02 8.64
CA THR A 4 21.84 -15.88 7.81
C THR A 4 20.70 -16.43 8.65
N MET A 5 19.50 -16.46 8.09
CA MET A 5 18.32 -17.07 8.69
C MET A 5 17.56 -17.82 7.61
N THR A 6 17.16 -19.06 7.91
CA THR A 6 16.34 -19.88 7.02
C THR A 6 14.88 -19.64 7.36
N VAL A 7 14.06 -19.37 6.34
CA VAL A 7 12.61 -19.14 6.47
C VAL A 7 11.89 -19.93 5.39
N ASP A 8 10.70 -20.44 5.71
CA ASP A 8 9.76 -20.95 4.71
C ASP A 8 8.65 -19.91 4.53
N VAL A 9 8.39 -19.54 3.27
CA VAL A 9 7.44 -18.48 2.90
C VAL A 9 6.24 -19.01 2.11
N GLY A 10 6.20 -20.32 1.80
CA GLY A 10 5.21 -20.90 0.92
C GLY A 10 5.40 -20.54 -0.57
N ASP A 11 4.59 -21.15 -1.42
CA ASP A 11 4.78 -21.10 -2.88
C ASP A 11 4.44 -19.73 -3.50
N GLU A 12 3.32 -19.12 -3.10
CA GLU A 12 2.87 -17.82 -3.63
C GLU A 12 3.91 -16.71 -3.40
N LEU A 13 4.42 -16.58 -2.17
CA LEU A 13 5.44 -15.58 -1.86
C LEU A 13 6.78 -15.90 -2.53
N ARG A 14 7.11 -17.18 -2.69
CA ARG A 14 8.33 -17.59 -3.39
C ARG A 14 8.29 -17.17 -4.86
N GLU A 15 7.17 -17.39 -5.55
CA GLU A 15 6.98 -16.96 -6.93
C GLU A 15 7.05 -15.44 -7.08
N PHE A 16 6.47 -14.70 -6.14
CA PHE A 16 6.57 -13.24 -6.10
C PHE A 16 8.01 -12.76 -5.88
N ILE A 17 8.74 -13.33 -4.92
CA ILE A 17 10.13 -12.96 -4.66
C ILE A 17 11.01 -13.26 -5.88
N ASP A 18 10.79 -14.41 -6.53
CA ASP A 18 11.53 -14.78 -7.74
C ASP A 18 11.20 -13.87 -8.91
N SER A 19 9.96 -13.40 -9.06
CA SER A 19 9.59 -12.46 -10.11
C SER A 19 10.27 -11.09 -9.92
N GLN A 20 10.37 -10.61 -8.68
CA GLN A 20 11.08 -9.37 -8.33
C GLN A 20 12.59 -9.44 -8.63
N VAL A 21 13.23 -10.60 -8.39
CA VAL A 21 14.66 -10.79 -8.72
C VAL A 21 14.84 -10.92 -10.24
N LYS A 22 13.93 -11.62 -10.94
CA LYS A 22 13.96 -11.78 -12.40
C LYS A 22 13.74 -10.46 -13.15
N ALA A 23 12.91 -9.57 -12.60
CA ALA A 23 12.69 -8.23 -13.15
C ALA A 23 13.95 -7.34 -13.07
N GLY A 24 14.91 -7.70 -12.21
CA GLY A 24 16.13 -6.92 -11.98
C GLY A 24 15.98 -5.83 -10.92
N ASP A 25 14.80 -5.69 -10.32
CA ASP A 25 14.54 -4.74 -9.22
C ASP A 25 15.39 -5.06 -7.98
N TYR A 26 15.71 -6.35 -7.79
CA TYR A 26 16.50 -6.85 -6.66
C TYR A 26 17.56 -7.84 -7.14
N ARG A 27 18.74 -7.82 -6.52
CA ARG A 27 19.84 -8.72 -6.93
C ARG A 27 19.71 -10.10 -6.29
N ILE A 28 19.11 -10.18 -5.11
CA ILE A 28 18.94 -11.42 -4.34
C ILE A 28 17.61 -11.44 -3.59
N GLN A 29 17.07 -12.63 -3.35
CA GLN A 29 15.82 -12.85 -2.61
C GLN A 29 15.83 -12.20 -1.22
N SER A 30 16.97 -12.25 -0.52
CA SER A 30 17.09 -11.65 0.82
C SER A 30 17.01 -10.12 0.81
N GLU A 31 17.23 -9.44 -0.31
CA GLU A 31 17.00 -7.99 -0.43
C GLU A 31 15.50 -7.71 -0.46
N VAL A 32 14.74 -8.45 -1.29
CA VAL A 32 13.27 -8.36 -1.36
C VAL A 32 12.64 -8.53 0.03
N MET A 33 13.04 -9.57 0.76
CA MET A 33 12.53 -9.85 2.11
C MET A 33 12.82 -8.72 3.11
N ARG A 34 14.02 -8.12 3.03
CA ARG A 34 14.41 -7.05 3.94
C ARG A 34 13.62 -5.78 3.67
N ASP A 35 13.39 -5.44 2.40
CA ASP A 35 12.62 -4.25 2.03
C ASP A 35 11.13 -4.44 2.29
N ALA A 36 10.57 -5.62 2.05
CA ALA A 36 9.20 -5.94 2.43
C ALA A 36 8.97 -5.79 3.95
N LEU A 37 9.90 -6.27 4.78
CA LEU A 37 9.81 -6.13 6.24
C LEU A 37 9.97 -4.67 6.71
N ARG A 38 10.81 -3.87 6.04
CA ARG A 38 10.93 -2.43 6.32
C ARG A 38 9.62 -1.72 5.97
N LEU A 39 9.08 -1.97 4.78
CA LEU A 39 7.82 -1.40 4.34
C LEU A 39 6.67 -1.76 5.30
N LEU A 40 6.56 -3.03 5.69
CA LEU A 40 5.55 -3.46 6.65
C LEU A 40 5.68 -2.71 7.98
N ARG A 41 6.89 -2.57 8.51
CA ARG A 41 7.14 -1.81 9.75
C ARG A 41 6.70 -0.36 9.60
N ASP A 42 7.01 0.27 8.48
CA ASP A 42 6.72 1.69 8.27
C ASP A 42 5.20 1.91 8.11
N LEU A 43 4.49 1.05 7.37
CA LEU A 43 3.02 1.06 7.27
C LEU A 43 2.33 0.82 8.62
N LEU A 44 2.87 -0.08 9.45
CA LEU A 44 2.36 -0.31 10.80
C LEU A 44 2.59 0.92 11.69
N ALA A 45 3.74 1.57 11.59
CA ALA A 45 4.03 2.80 12.33
C ALA A 45 3.09 3.94 11.91
N GLU A 46 2.84 4.10 10.61
CA GLU A 46 1.85 5.04 10.08
C GLU A 46 0.45 4.73 10.62
N GLY A 47 0.02 3.47 10.54
CA GLY A 47 -1.28 3.03 11.05
C GLY A 47 -1.46 3.29 12.55
N ILE A 48 -0.45 2.98 13.36
CA ILE A 48 -0.48 3.21 14.82
C ILE A 48 -0.46 4.71 15.15
N SER A 49 0.29 5.51 14.40
CA SER A 49 0.37 6.97 14.59
C SER A 49 -0.80 7.74 13.98
N SER A 50 -1.66 7.08 13.19
CA SER A 50 -2.84 7.69 12.53
C SER A 50 -3.94 8.16 13.51
N GLY A 51 -3.76 7.90 14.80
CA GLY A 51 -4.67 8.32 15.87
C GLY A 51 -5.49 7.17 16.42
N GLU A 52 -6.49 7.49 17.24
CA GLU A 52 -7.33 6.48 17.86
C GLU A 52 -8.21 5.76 16.82
N ALA A 53 -8.16 4.43 16.86
CA ALA A 53 -9.01 3.59 16.04
C ALA A 53 -10.49 3.83 16.40
N LYS A 54 -11.30 4.13 15.39
CA LYS A 54 -12.75 4.34 15.52
C LYS A 54 -13.52 3.12 15.05
N PRO A 55 -14.71 2.84 15.61
CA PRO A 55 -15.58 1.78 15.11
C PRO A 55 -15.88 1.97 13.62
N TRP A 56 -15.76 0.89 12.85
CA TRP A 56 -16.01 0.91 11.41
C TRP A 56 -17.51 0.77 11.10
N ASN A 57 -18.06 1.71 10.33
CA ASN A 57 -19.42 1.63 9.79
C ASN A 57 -19.37 1.72 8.26
N LYS A 58 -19.74 0.61 7.60
CA LYS A 58 -19.67 0.47 6.14
C LYS A 58 -20.58 1.46 5.42
N ASP A 59 -21.82 1.65 5.88
CA ASP A 59 -22.81 2.50 5.20
C ASP A 59 -22.40 3.98 5.28
N ALA A 60 -21.91 4.41 6.45
CA ALA A 60 -21.38 5.76 6.64
C ALA A 60 -20.13 6.00 5.78
N PHE A 61 -19.24 5.00 5.67
CA PHE A 61 -18.07 5.09 4.81
C PHE A 61 -18.45 5.24 3.32
N LEU A 62 -19.34 4.38 2.82
CA LEU A 62 -19.78 4.43 1.42
C LEU A 62 -20.46 5.75 1.06
N LYS A 63 -21.30 6.28 1.96
CA LYS A 63 -21.94 7.59 1.79
C LYS A 63 -20.91 8.72 1.70
N ASN A 64 -19.87 8.69 2.53
CA ASN A 64 -18.82 9.71 2.51
C ASN A 64 -17.93 9.59 1.27
N ALA A 65 -17.65 8.37 0.81
CA ALA A 65 -16.87 8.12 -0.40
C ALA A 65 -17.61 8.59 -1.66
N SER A 66 -18.91 8.30 -1.78
CA SER A 66 -19.71 8.76 -2.92
C SER A 66 -19.83 10.28 -2.95
N ALA A 67 -20.08 10.92 -1.80
CA ALA A 67 -20.14 12.38 -1.71
C ALA A 67 -18.82 13.07 -2.09
N ARG A 68 -17.68 12.45 -1.74
CA ARG A 68 -16.35 12.96 -2.17
C ARG A 68 -16.16 12.86 -3.68
N ALA A 69 -16.58 11.76 -4.29
CA ALA A 69 -16.46 11.57 -5.74
C ALA A 69 -17.36 12.54 -6.54
N GLU A 70 -18.54 12.87 -6.02
CA GLU A 70 -19.42 13.89 -6.63
C GLU A 70 -18.78 15.29 -6.57
N ASN A 71 -18.30 15.72 -5.40
CA ASN A 71 -17.62 17.01 -5.24
C ASN A 71 -16.37 17.14 -6.15
N GLU A 72 -15.63 16.05 -6.35
CA GLU A 72 -14.46 16.06 -7.22
C GLU A 72 -14.84 16.19 -8.71
N ARG A 73 -15.97 15.63 -9.13
CA ARG A 73 -16.52 15.80 -10.49
C ARG A 73 -16.99 17.23 -10.72
N ASP A 74 -17.78 17.78 -9.80
CA ASP A 74 -18.28 19.14 -9.90
C ASP A 74 -17.13 20.16 -9.95
N ARG A 75 -16.06 19.94 -9.17
CA ARG A 75 -14.85 20.76 -9.20
C ARG A 75 -14.08 20.64 -10.53
N ALA A 76 -14.04 19.44 -11.12
CA ALA A 76 -13.39 19.23 -12.40
C ALA A 76 -14.17 19.87 -13.55
N ASP A 77 -15.50 19.88 -13.49
CA ASP A 77 -16.36 20.50 -14.49
C ASP A 77 -16.33 22.03 -14.39
N ALA A 78 -16.33 22.60 -13.17
CA ALA A 78 -16.16 24.03 -12.97
C ALA A 78 -14.81 24.56 -13.49
N LYS A 79 -13.73 23.79 -13.31
CA LYS A 79 -12.41 24.15 -13.82
C LYS A 79 -12.33 24.11 -15.35
N ARG A 80 -13.07 23.19 -16.00
CA ARG A 80 -13.15 23.13 -17.47
C ARG A 80 -13.90 24.30 -18.09
N GLU A 81 -14.85 24.88 -17.35
CA GLU A 81 -15.63 26.02 -17.81
C GLU A 81 -14.87 27.35 -17.63
N GLU A 82 -13.95 27.45 -16.66
CA GLU A 82 -13.03 28.60 -16.52
C GLU A 82 -11.86 28.59 -17.51
N ASP A 83 -11.44 27.42 -18.00
CA ASP A 83 -10.31 27.27 -18.94
C ASP A 83 -10.74 27.45 -20.44
N LEU A 84 -12.01 27.80 -20.71
CA LEU A 84 -12.59 28.08 -22.05
C LEU A 84 -12.82 29.58 -22.28
#